data_AF-A0A971N094-F1
#
_entry.id   AF-A0A971N094-F1
#
_cell.length_a   1.000
_cell.length_b   1.000
_cell.length_c   1.000
_cell.angle_alpha   90.00
_cell.angle_beta   90.00
_cell.angle_gamma   90.00
#
_symmetry.space_group_name_H-M   'P 1'
#
loop_
_entity.id
_entity.type
_entity.pdbx_description
1 polymer ?
#
loop_
_entity_poly.entity_id
_entity_poly.type
_entity_poly.pdbx_seq_one_letter_code
_entity_poly.pdbx_strand_id
1 'polypeptide(L)' 'EVTDRVDLFVAANEKMTDLVKRWQEEISEEVLAASLTFFSTEDELPQDAQNKVWDINGEEMCFALRCSEQKK' A
#
# COMPACT_ATOMS: atom_id res chain seq x y z
N GLU A 1 4.94 21.25 -7.42
CA GLU A 1 3.96 20.19 -7.74
C GLU A 1 4.69 18.87 -7.51
N VAL A 2 4.26 18.07 -6.54
CA VAL A 2 4.85 16.74 -6.35
C VAL A 2 4.14 15.84 -7.35
N THR A 3 4.85 15.48 -8.42
CA THR A 3 4.28 14.78 -9.57
C THR A 3 4.39 13.26 -9.43
N ASP A 4 5.27 12.77 -8.56
CA ASP A 4 5.45 11.33 -8.35
C ASP A 4 4.42 10.81 -7.36
N ARG A 5 3.56 9.91 -7.84
CA ARG A 5 2.61 9.14 -7.02
C ARG A 5 3.06 7.69 -6.95
N VAL A 6 2.54 6.97 -5.96
CA VAL A 6 2.83 5.55 -5.76
C VAL A 6 1.57 4.70 -5.87
N ASP A 7 1.72 3.47 -6.34
CA ASP A 7 0.73 2.42 -6.13
C ASP A 7 1.03 1.76 -4.78
N LEU A 8 0.07 1.83 -3.86
CA LEU A 8 0.15 1.24 -2.53
C LEU A 8 -0.53 -0.13 -2.53
N PHE A 9 0.20 -1.15 -2.09
CA PHE A 9 -0.30 -2.49 -1.89
C PHE A 9 -0.25 -2.84 -0.40
N VAL A 10 -1.31 -3.47 0.11
CA VAL A 10 -1.45 -3.79 1.53
C VAL A 10 -1.87 -5.24 1.71
N ALA A 11 -1.10 -5.99 2.50
CA ALA A 11 -1.52 -7.29 3.03
C ALA A 11 -1.55 -7.19 4.55
N ALA A 12 -2.71 -7.45 5.14
CA ALA A 12 -2.92 -7.35 6.57
C ALA A 12 -4.00 -8.36 6.98
N ASN A 13 -4.09 -8.64 8.28
CA ASN A 13 -5.23 -9.39 8.79
C ASN A 13 -6.54 -8.58 8.71
N GLU A 14 -7.67 -9.21 9.05
CA GLU A 14 -9.01 -8.62 8.93
C GLU A 14 -9.14 -7.28 9.69
N LYS A 15 -8.67 -7.24 10.94
CA LYS A 15 -8.71 -6.05 11.79
C LYS A 15 -7.94 -4.87 11.18
N MET A 16 -6.72 -5.12 10.70
CA MET A 16 -5.88 -4.09 10.09
C MET A 16 -6.41 -3.67 8.71
N THR A 17 -6.99 -4.61 7.96
CA THR A 17 -7.67 -4.33 6.69
C THR A 17 -8.84 -3.36 6.87
N ASP A 18 -9.67 -3.58 7.89
CA ASP A 18 -10.79 -2.68 8.20
C ASP A 18 -10.32 -1.28 8.62
N LEU A 19 -9.22 -1.20 9.37
CA LEU A 19 -8.59 0.07 9.71
C LEU A 19 -8.09 0.81 8.46
N VAL A 20 -7.36 0.13 7.58
CA VAL A 20 -6.87 0.75 6.33
C VAL A 20 -8.02 1.24 5.47
N LYS A 21 -9.08 0.44 5.30
CA LYS A 21 -10.27 0.86 4.53
C LYS A 21 -10.94 2.09 5.13
N ARG A 22 -11.03 2.15 6.46
CA ARG A 22 -11.63 3.29 7.17
C ARG A 22 -10.84 4.59 6.98
N TRP A 23 -9.52 4.49 6.93
CA TRP A 23 -8.60 5.64 6.83
C TRP A 23 -7.96 5.77 5.44
N GLN A 24 -8.55 5.13 4.42
CA GLN A 24 -7.93 4.98 3.10
C GLN A 24 -7.62 6.33 2.44
N GLU A 25 -8.52 7.30 2.54
CA GLU A 25 -8.35 8.62 1.93
C GLU A 25 -7.17 9.38 2.57
N GLU A 26 -7.13 9.43 3.89
CA GLU A 26 -6.04 10.08 4.65
C GLU A 26 -4.69 9.39 4.40
N ILE A 27 -4.66 8.05 4.42
CA ILE A 27 -3.44 7.29 4.09
C ILE A 27 -2.97 7.62 2.67
N SER A 28 -3.89 7.65 1.70
CA SER A 28 -3.55 7.87 0.29
C SER A 28 -3.03 9.30 0.06
N GLU A 29 -3.59 10.29 0.74
CA GLU A 29 -3.12 11.68 0.66
C GLU A 29 -1.71 11.82 1.25
N GLU A 30 -1.48 11.28 2.44
CA GLU A 30 -0.19 11.40 3.16
C GLU A 30 0.96 10.69 2.42
N VAL A 31 0.69 9.53 1.81
CA VAL A 31 1.71 8.76 1.08
C VAL A 31 1.73 9.04 -0.42
N LEU A 32 0.92 9.98 -0.89
CA LEU A 32 0.75 10.31 -2.31
C LEU A 32 0.38 9.08 -3.17
N ALA A 33 -0.47 8.19 -2.63
CA ALA A 33 -0.92 7.01 -3.35
C ALA A 33 -1.89 7.39 -4.48
N ALA A 34 -1.60 6.92 -5.70
CA ALA A 34 -2.54 6.95 -6.82
C ALA A 34 -3.59 5.83 -6.71
N SER A 35 -3.21 4.70 -6.10
CA SER A 35 -4.08 3.54 -5.90
C SER A 35 -3.74 2.83 -4.60
N LEU A 36 -4.75 2.19 -3.99
CA LEU A 36 -4.59 1.30 -2.84
C LEU A 36 -5.21 -0.06 -3.21
N THR A 37 -4.41 -1.12 -3.18
CA THR A 37 -4.84 -2.48 -3.52
C THR A 37 -4.50 -3.45 -2.39
N PHE A 38 -5.45 -4.31 -2.02
CA PHE A 38 -5.16 -5.39 -1.06
C PHE A 38 -4.66 -6.63 -1.78
N PHE A 39 -3.68 -7.33 -1.19
CA PHE A 39 -3.14 -8.59 -1.70
C PHE A 39 -3.05 -9.64 -0.60
N SER A 40 -2.99 -10.93 -0.97
CA SER A 40 -2.85 -12.03 -0.01
C SER A 40 -1.50 -12.73 -0.09
N THR A 41 -0.92 -12.81 -1.29
CA THR A 41 0.34 -13.50 -1.58
C THR A 41 1.28 -12.61 -2.38
N GLU A 42 2.59 -12.78 -2.21
CA GLU A 42 3.59 -11.95 -2.90
C GLU A 42 3.54 -12.09 -4.43
N ASP A 43 3.06 -13.21 -4.96
CA ASP A 43 2.89 -13.45 -6.40
C ASP A 43 1.88 -12.49 -7.06
N GLU A 44 1.03 -11.81 -6.28
CA GLU A 44 0.09 -10.79 -6.75
C GLU A 44 0.75 -9.42 -6.93
N LEU A 45 1.94 -9.22 -6.37
CA LEU A 45 2.64 -7.95 -6.45
C LEU A 45 3.33 -7.78 -7.81
N PRO A 46 3.38 -6.55 -8.36
CA PRO A 46 4.25 -6.24 -9.49
C PRO A 46 5.71 -6.59 -9.19
N GLN A 47 6.46 -7.04 -10.21
CA GLN A 47 7.87 -7.43 -10.06
C GLN A 47 8.79 -6.31 -9.54
N ASP A 48 8.43 -5.06 -9.80
CA ASP A 48 9.16 -3.86 -9.40
C ASP A 48 8.65 -3.26 -8.08
N ALA A 49 7.62 -3.85 -7.46
CA ALA A 49 7.12 -3.40 -6.17
C ALA A 49 8.13 -3.73 -5.07
N GLN A 50 8.44 -2.73 -4.25
CA GLN A 50 9.29 -2.89 -3.07
C GLN A 50 8.39 -3.15 -1.86
N ASN A 51 8.54 -4.29 -1.22
CA ASN A 51 7.73 -4.68 -0.07
C ASN A 51 8.50 -4.62 1.25
N LYS A 52 7.75 -4.46 2.35
CA LYS A 52 8.27 -4.54 3.70
C LYS A 52 7.18 -4.94 4.68
N VAL A 53 7.52 -5.86 5.57
CA VAL A 53 6.66 -6.26 6.70
C VAL A 53 6.92 -5.36 7.90
N TRP A 54 5.84 -4.97 8.55
CA TRP A 54 5.80 -4.14 9.74
C TRP A 54 4.98 -4.85 10.82
N ASP A 55 5.46 -4.78 12.06
CA ASP A 55 4.65 -5.11 13.23
C ASP A 55 4.05 -3.81 13.78
N ILE A 56 2.72 -3.75 13.83
CA ILE A 56 1.99 -2.60 14.36
C ILE A 56 1.17 -3.09 15.55
N ASN A 57 1.71 -2.89 16.76
CA ASN A 57 1.10 -3.31 18.02
C ASN A 57 0.83 -4.83 18.08
N GLY A 58 1.74 -5.66 17.57
CA GLY A 58 1.59 -7.12 17.52
C GLY A 58 0.75 -7.63 16.35
N GLU A 59 0.32 -6.75 15.44
CA GLU A 59 -0.37 -7.13 14.20
C GLU A 59 0.62 -7.00 13.03
N GLU A 60 0.91 -8.11 12.36
CA GLU A 60 1.77 -8.11 11.18
C GLU A 60 1.04 -7.53 9.97
N MET A 61 1.73 -6.66 9.25
CA MET A 61 1.21 -5.95 8.10
C MET A 61 2.31 -5.74 7.05
N CYS A 62 2.06 -6.15 5.82
CA CYS A 62 2.97 -5.94 4.70
C CYS A 62 2.48 -4.77 3.85
N PHE A 63 3.38 -3.82 3.62
CA PHE A 63 3.18 -2.75 2.66
C PHE A 63 4.12 -2.96 1.50
N ALA A 64 3.62 -2.83 0.27
CA ALA A 64 4.45 -2.73 -0.91
C ALA A 64 4.13 -1.46 -1.69
N LEU A 65 5.17 -0.88 -2.28
CA LEU A 65 5.10 0.36 -3.03
C LEU A 65 5.69 0.14 -4.42
N ARG A 66 5.03 0.70 -5.43
CA ARG A 66 5.58 0.86 -6.77
C ARG A 66 5.45 2.31 -7.19
N CYS A 67 6.50 2.91 -7.74
CA CYS A 67 6.38 4.23 -8.35
C CYS A 67 5.43 4.15 -9.54
N SER A 68 4.36 4.94 -9.53
CA SER A 68 3.45 5.00 -10.67
C SER A 68 4.17 5.74 -11.80
N GLU A 69 4.60 5.04 -12.85
CA GLU A 69 5.08 5.72 -14.06
C GLU A 69 3.93 6.58 -14.61
N GLN A 70 4.04 7.91 -14.48
CA GLN A 70 3.14 8.79 -15.19
C GLN A 70 3.42 8.62 -16.69
N LYS A 71 2.51 7.96 -17.41
CA LYS A 71 2.46 8.09 -18.86
C LYS A 71 2.29 9.59 -19.18
N LYS A 72 3.38 10.21 -19.62
CA LYS A 72 3.44 11.56 -20.18
C LYS A 72 2.43 11.74 -21.32
#